data_AF-A0AAW2HFD3-F1
#
_entry.id   AF-A0AAW2HFD3-F1
#
_cell.length_a   1.000
_cell.length_b   1.000
_cell.length_c   1.000
_cell.angle_alpha   90.00
_cell.angle_beta   90.00
_cell.angle_gamma   90.00
#
_symmetry.space_group_name_H-M   'P 1'
#
loop_
_entity.id
_entity.type
_entity.pdbx_description
1 polymer ?
#
loop_
_entity_poly.entity_id
_entity_poly.type
_entity_poly.pdbx_seq_one_letter_code
_entity_poly.pdbx_strand_id
1 'polypeptide(L)'
;MGDGESVKYPSNRKMDENPYPGVEHRVNHEAKRYPFCIVWTPIPFLTWLFPFIGHMGIGTSIGIIRDFAGPYFVSTDNMAFGKPTKYWQLSPANARGGTEGWDRAVSEASEEYKSRNHNLCIDNCHSHVAMALNLMAYKGSTSWNMVKLCFLMMIHGRYVGISGILKTWLPFILLLVIIGVVVCITNFKI
;
A
#
# COMPACT_ATOMS: atom_id res chain seq x y z
N MET A 1 -22.71 -35.87 11.74
CA MET A 1 -22.33 -34.96 12.84
C MET A 1 -20.85 -35.20 13.07
N GLY A 2 -20.03 -34.26 12.63
CA GLY A 2 -18.57 -34.32 12.75
C GLY A 2 -18.14 -33.23 13.72
N ASP A 3 -17.42 -33.64 14.75
CA ASP A 3 -17.23 -32.87 15.97
C ASP A 3 -16.16 -31.81 15.75
N GLY A 4 -16.55 -30.55 15.89
CA GLY A 4 -15.67 -29.40 15.74
C GLY A 4 -14.72 -29.30 16.93
N GLU A 5 -13.49 -29.78 16.75
CA GLU A 5 -12.43 -29.58 17.72
C GLU A 5 -11.95 -28.12 17.66
N SER A 6 -12.42 -27.31 18.61
CA SER A 6 -12.00 -25.92 18.77
C SER A 6 -10.52 -25.87 19.11
N VAL A 7 -9.70 -25.40 18.16
CA VAL A 7 -8.27 -25.12 18.40
C VAL A 7 -8.15 -24.04 19.48
N LYS A 8 -7.73 -24.44 20.68
CA LYS A 8 -7.41 -23.52 21.78
C LYS A 8 -6.08 -22.84 21.49
N TYR A 9 -6.11 -21.54 21.19
CA TYR A 9 -4.90 -20.73 21.16
C TYR A 9 -4.38 -20.53 22.59
N PRO A 10 -3.09 -20.80 22.86
CA PRO A 10 -2.53 -20.58 24.18
C PRO A 10 -2.53 -19.09 24.52
N SER A 11 -3.31 -18.74 25.54
CA SER A 11 -3.21 -17.46 26.25
C SER A 11 -1.89 -17.48 27.03
N ASN A 12 -1.14 -16.38 26.89
CA ASN A 12 0.12 -16.06 27.59
C ASN A 12 1.40 -16.60 26.95
N ARG A 13 1.81 -15.98 25.84
CA ARG A 13 3.23 -15.77 25.52
C ARG A 13 3.42 -14.27 25.36
N LYS A 14 4.41 -13.69 26.06
CA LYS A 14 4.71 -12.25 26.06
C LYS A 14 4.79 -11.74 24.63
N MET A 15 4.00 -10.70 24.31
CA MET A 15 3.88 -10.11 22.96
C MET A 15 5.09 -9.22 22.58
N ASP A 16 6.19 -9.32 23.33
CA ASP A 16 7.15 -8.24 23.45
C ASP A 16 8.54 -8.62 22.92
N GLU A 17 8.77 -9.89 22.56
CA GLU A 17 10.02 -10.31 21.92
C GLU A 17 9.91 -10.10 20.40
N ASN A 18 10.66 -9.12 19.90
CA ASN A 18 10.90 -8.93 18.48
C ASN A 18 11.55 -10.23 17.94
N PRO A 19 10.90 -10.97 17.01
CA PRO A 19 11.45 -12.20 16.45
C PRO A 19 12.72 -11.97 15.61
N TYR A 20 13.07 -10.71 15.34
CA TYR A 20 14.29 -10.29 14.64
C TYR A 20 15.09 -9.27 15.47
N PRO A 21 15.74 -9.71 16.57
CA PRO A 21 16.58 -8.82 17.38
C PRO A 21 17.70 -8.22 16.51
N GLY A 22 17.68 -6.90 16.34
CA GLY A 22 18.66 -6.15 15.55
C GLY A 22 18.17 -5.56 14.22
N VAL A 23 16.96 -5.89 13.75
CA VAL A 23 16.37 -5.22 12.57
C VAL A 23 15.75 -3.89 13.01
N GLU A 24 16.40 -2.79 12.67
CA GLU A 24 15.84 -1.45 12.89
C GLU A 24 14.59 -1.27 12.02
N HIS A 25 13.41 -1.19 12.62
CA HIS A 25 12.13 -1.01 11.90
C HIS A 25 11.94 0.41 11.35
N ARG A 26 13.04 1.11 11.03
CA ARG A 26 13.00 2.44 10.42
C ARG A 26 12.95 2.31 8.91
N VAL A 27 12.20 3.24 8.29
CA VAL A 27 12.15 3.35 6.84
C VAL A 27 13.50 3.84 6.33
N ASN A 28 14.05 3.15 5.33
CA ASN A 28 15.28 3.53 4.64
C ASN A 28 14.98 3.70 3.15
N HIS A 29 14.93 4.96 2.70
CA HIS A 29 14.60 5.32 1.33
C HIS A 29 15.69 4.94 0.32
N GLU A 30 16.96 4.99 0.72
CA GLU A 30 18.11 4.66 -0.13
C GLU A 30 18.17 3.16 -0.41
N ALA A 31 18.02 2.36 0.64
CA ALA A 31 17.97 0.90 0.57
C ALA A 31 16.61 0.36 0.08
N LYS A 32 15.63 1.24 -0.17
CA LYS A 32 14.25 0.89 -0.53
C LYS A 32 13.59 -0.08 0.46
N ARG A 33 13.83 0.12 1.75
CA ARG A 33 13.25 -0.71 2.82
C ARG A 33 12.16 0.06 3.55
N TYR A 34 10.96 -0.51 3.54
CA TYR A 34 9.75 0.11 4.09
C TYR A 34 9.05 -0.85 5.07
N PRO A 35 9.68 -1.16 6.22
CA PRO A 35 9.15 -2.14 7.16
C PRO A 35 7.77 -1.75 7.67
N PHE A 36 6.82 -2.68 7.59
CA PHE A 36 5.41 -2.50 8.00
C PHE A 36 4.70 -1.30 7.34
N CYS A 37 5.12 -0.90 6.16
CA CYS A 37 4.53 0.25 5.47
C CYS A 37 3.53 -0.18 4.40
N ILE A 38 2.48 0.61 4.24
CA ILE A 38 1.82 0.74 2.95
C ILE A 38 2.60 1.75 2.13
N VAL A 39 2.97 1.41 0.90
CA VAL A 39 3.72 2.28 0.00
C VAL A 39 2.86 2.67 -1.19
N TRP A 40 3.16 3.83 -1.78
CA TRP A 40 2.39 4.37 -2.90
C TRP A 40 3.28 5.07 -3.92
N THR A 41 2.95 4.93 -5.19
CA THR A 41 3.64 5.55 -6.33
C THR A 41 2.63 6.07 -7.37
N PRO A 42 2.88 7.20 -8.05
CA PRO A 42 1.97 7.73 -9.06
C PRO A 42 1.88 6.80 -10.29
N ILE A 43 0.67 6.61 -10.80
CA ILE A 43 0.40 5.94 -12.07
C ILE A 43 0.43 7.02 -13.17
N PRO A 44 1.27 6.87 -14.22
CA PRO A 44 1.30 7.81 -15.34
C PRO A 44 -0.10 8.04 -15.94
N PHE A 45 -0.39 9.28 -16.34
CA PHE A 45 -1.68 9.77 -16.86
C PHE A 45 -2.84 9.75 -15.85
N LEU A 46 -3.05 8.65 -15.12
CA LEU A 46 -4.16 8.55 -14.16
C LEU A 46 -3.96 9.47 -12.95
N THR A 47 -2.78 9.42 -12.33
CA THR A 47 -2.46 10.33 -11.21
C THR A 47 -2.36 11.78 -11.68
N TRP A 48 -2.05 12.03 -12.95
CA TRP A 48 -1.99 13.38 -13.49
C TRP A 48 -3.37 14.04 -13.55
N LEU A 49 -4.44 13.25 -13.71
CA LEU A 49 -5.82 13.73 -13.64
C LEU A 49 -6.36 13.71 -12.20
N PHE A 50 -5.97 12.70 -11.41
CA PHE A 50 -6.41 12.51 -10.03
C PHE A 50 -5.20 12.28 -9.11
N PRO A 51 -4.58 13.32 -8.53
CA PRO A 51 -3.29 13.23 -7.81
C PRO A 51 -3.30 12.40 -6.52
N PHE A 52 -4.48 11.90 -6.13
CA PHE A 52 -4.68 11.00 -5.00
C PHE A 52 -4.89 9.53 -5.41
N ILE A 53 -5.14 9.25 -6.68
CA ILE A 53 -5.21 7.89 -7.22
C ILE A 53 -3.82 7.50 -7.69
N GLY A 54 -3.33 6.33 -7.28
CA GLY A 54 -2.05 5.81 -7.73
C GLY A 54 -1.93 4.32 -7.44
N HIS A 55 -0.71 3.81 -7.37
CA HIS A 55 -0.44 2.38 -7.19
C HIS A 55 0.06 2.11 -5.79
N MET A 56 -0.40 1.01 -5.19
CA MET A 56 -0.17 0.69 -3.79
C MET A 56 0.59 -0.64 -3.64
N GLY A 57 1.41 -0.74 -2.60
CA GLY A 57 2.05 -1.98 -2.17
C GLY A 57 2.13 -2.05 -0.65
N ILE A 58 2.53 -3.20 -0.13
CA ILE A 58 2.71 -3.43 1.31
C ILE A 58 4.11 -4.01 1.57
N GLY A 59 4.78 -3.46 2.59
CA GLY A 59 6.10 -3.89 3.03
C GLY A 59 6.02 -4.99 4.09
N THR A 60 6.89 -6.00 4.00
CA THR A 60 7.11 -7.00 5.05
C THR A 60 7.77 -6.38 6.30
N SER A 61 8.01 -7.17 7.34
CA SER A 61 8.70 -6.76 8.56
C SER A 61 10.13 -6.27 8.35
N ILE A 62 10.81 -6.83 7.34
CA ILE A 62 12.15 -6.43 6.90
C ILE A 62 12.11 -5.35 5.81
N GLY A 63 10.91 -4.90 5.42
CA GLY A 63 10.71 -3.80 4.49
C GLY A 63 10.85 -4.15 3.02
N ILE A 64 10.74 -5.44 2.65
CA ILE A 64 10.61 -5.85 1.25
C ILE A 64 9.20 -5.50 0.78
N ILE A 65 9.10 -4.79 -0.34
CA ILE A 65 7.79 -4.36 -0.88
C ILE A 65 7.18 -5.49 -1.72
N ARG A 66 5.89 -5.73 -1.52
CA ARG A 66 5.05 -6.59 -2.36
C ARG A 66 3.91 -5.76 -2.95
N ASP A 67 3.76 -5.78 -4.26
CA ASP A 67 2.68 -5.09 -4.97
C ASP A 67 2.14 -5.93 -6.12
N PHE A 68 0.82 -5.95 -6.25
CA PHE A 68 0.16 -6.58 -7.38
C PHE A 68 0.29 -5.70 -8.63
N ALA A 69 1.32 -5.98 -9.43
CA ALA A 69 1.80 -5.14 -10.52
C ALA A 69 1.14 -5.42 -11.88
N GLY A 70 0.34 -6.48 -11.98
CA GLY A 70 -0.40 -6.86 -13.18
C GLY A 70 -1.07 -8.23 -13.03
N PRO A 71 -1.83 -8.70 -14.03
CA PRO A 71 -2.51 -9.99 -13.95
C PRO A 71 -1.55 -11.10 -13.58
N TYR A 72 -1.89 -11.88 -12.55
CA TYR A 72 -1.09 -13.01 -12.06
C TYR A 72 0.33 -12.65 -11.58
N PHE A 73 0.63 -11.36 -11.39
CA PHE A 73 1.98 -10.91 -11.11
C PHE A 73 2.03 -10.01 -9.88
N VAL A 74 2.62 -10.54 -8.81
CA VAL A 74 3.01 -9.77 -7.62
C VAL A 74 4.51 -9.53 -7.67
N SER A 75 4.90 -8.27 -7.79
CA SER A 75 6.30 -7.88 -7.82
C SER A 75 6.90 -7.89 -6.41
N THR A 76 8.23 -8.01 -6.37
CA THR A 76 9.03 -7.94 -5.14
C THR A 76 10.08 -6.85 -5.31
N ASP A 77 10.15 -5.91 -4.37
CA ASP A 77 11.10 -4.78 -4.29
C ASP A 77 11.07 -3.75 -5.44
N ASN A 78 10.44 -4.05 -6.57
CA ASN A 78 10.32 -3.16 -7.71
C ASN A 78 8.85 -2.93 -8.05
N MET A 79 8.27 -1.85 -7.52
CA MET A 79 6.87 -1.52 -7.80
C MET A 79 6.64 -1.22 -9.28
N ALA A 80 5.44 -1.54 -9.77
CA ALA A 80 5.04 -1.45 -11.18
C ALA A 80 5.35 -0.09 -11.85
N PHE A 81 5.15 1.02 -11.12
CA PHE A 81 5.32 2.38 -11.65
C PHE A 81 6.52 3.12 -11.04
N GLY A 82 7.53 2.37 -10.59
CA GLY A 82 8.76 2.90 -10.02
C GLY A 82 8.71 3.11 -8.51
N LYS A 83 9.78 3.70 -7.97
CA LYS A 83 10.00 3.79 -6.51
C LYS A 83 8.84 4.49 -5.77
N PRO A 84 8.52 4.09 -4.53
CA PRO A 84 7.54 4.79 -3.71
C PRO A 84 7.80 6.29 -3.65
N THR A 85 6.74 7.09 -3.79
CA THR A 85 6.78 8.54 -3.54
C THR A 85 6.11 8.89 -2.22
N LYS A 86 5.27 8.00 -1.69
CA LYS A 86 4.67 8.07 -0.36
C LYS A 86 4.76 6.74 0.37
N TYR A 87 4.72 6.81 1.69
CA TYR A 87 4.62 5.65 2.57
C TYR A 87 3.78 5.98 3.81
N TRP A 88 3.11 4.98 4.36
CA TRP A 88 2.38 5.04 5.60
C TRP A 88 2.80 3.86 6.47
N GLN A 89 3.63 4.13 7.47
CA GLN A 89 4.11 3.10 8.39
C GLN A 89 3.03 2.74 9.40
N LEU A 90 2.72 1.45 9.47
CA LEU A 90 1.76 0.85 10.38
C LEU A 90 2.50 0.18 11.55
N SER A 91 1.77 -0.10 12.63
CA SER A 91 2.36 -0.73 13.82
C SER A 91 2.02 -2.22 13.85
N PRO A 92 3.02 -3.13 13.86
CA PRO A 92 2.79 -4.57 13.84
C PRO A 92 2.04 -5.08 15.08
N ALA A 93 2.06 -4.34 16.20
CA ALA A 93 1.29 -4.67 17.40
C ALA A 93 -0.23 -4.70 17.16
N ASN A 94 -0.71 -4.03 16.10
CA ASN A 94 -2.13 -4.05 15.72
C ASN A 94 -2.48 -5.20 14.78
N ALA A 95 -1.51 -6.00 14.33
CA ALA A 95 -1.74 -7.19 13.53
C ALA A 95 -1.94 -8.39 14.44
N ARG A 96 -2.95 -9.23 14.13
CA ARG A 96 -3.13 -10.51 14.81
C ARG A 96 -1.90 -11.38 14.57
N GLY A 97 -1.21 -11.77 15.64
CA GLY A 97 0.06 -12.51 15.55
C GLY A 97 1.29 -11.62 15.41
N GLY A 98 1.18 -10.31 15.62
CA GLY A 98 2.31 -9.38 15.62
C GLY A 98 3.07 -9.37 14.30
N THR A 99 4.40 -9.31 14.38
CA THR A 99 5.31 -9.33 13.23
C THR A 99 5.14 -10.57 12.35
N GLU A 100 5.07 -11.76 12.94
CA GLU A 100 4.90 -13.00 12.18
C GLU A 100 3.53 -13.07 11.50
N GLY A 101 2.49 -12.60 12.18
CA GLY A 101 1.14 -12.50 11.61
C GLY A 101 1.09 -11.54 10.42
N TRP A 102 1.81 -10.43 10.50
CA TRP A 102 1.96 -9.47 9.41
C TRP A 102 2.59 -10.12 8.17
N ASP A 103 3.77 -10.73 8.32
CA ASP A 103 4.51 -11.29 7.19
C ASP A 103 3.77 -12.45 6.53
N ARG A 104 3.16 -13.32 7.34
CA ARG A 104 2.32 -14.42 6.86
C ARG A 104 1.17 -13.88 6.02
N ALA A 105 0.43 -12.90 6.52
CA ALA A 105 -0.70 -12.32 5.79
C ALA A 105 -0.28 -11.58 4.51
N VAL A 106 0.88 -10.91 4.49
CA VAL A 106 1.46 -10.32 3.27
C VAL A 106 1.82 -11.41 2.25
N SER A 107 2.40 -12.52 2.72
CA SER A 107 2.76 -13.65 1.88
C SER A 107 1.52 -14.33 1.30
N GLU A 108 0.57 -14.72 2.14
CA GLU A 108 -0.71 -15.33 1.75
C GLU A 108 -1.47 -14.44 0.77
N ALA A 109 -1.53 -13.13 1.04
CA ALA A 109 -2.15 -12.19 0.12
C ALA A 109 -1.45 -12.16 -1.24
N SER A 110 -0.12 -12.23 -1.25
CA SER A 110 0.65 -12.26 -2.49
C SER A 110 0.42 -13.54 -3.27
N GLU A 111 0.37 -14.71 -2.63
CA GLU A 111 0.14 -15.99 -3.31
C GLU A 111 -1.25 -16.07 -3.93
N GLU A 112 -2.27 -15.64 -3.21
CA GLU A 112 -3.64 -15.54 -3.73
C GLU A 112 -3.70 -14.63 -4.97
N TYR A 113 -3.07 -13.44 -4.93
CA TYR A 113 -3.07 -12.50 -6.06
C TYR A 113 -2.23 -12.95 -7.27
N LYS A 114 -1.30 -13.89 -7.11
CA LYS A 114 -0.66 -14.55 -8.27
C LYS A 114 -1.63 -15.39 -9.08
N SER A 115 -2.76 -15.81 -8.50
CA SER A 115 -3.79 -16.58 -9.22
C SER A 115 -4.91 -15.71 -9.81
N ARG A 116 -4.89 -14.38 -9.56
CA ARG A 116 -5.99 -13.47 -9.91
C ARG A 116 -5.73 -12.67 -11.18
N ASN A 117 -6.80 -12.47 -11.97
CA ASN A 117 -6.82 -11.52 -13.07
C ASN A 117 -6.83 -10.08 -12.52
N HIS A 118 -5.94 -9.22 -13.02
CA HIS A 118 -5.87 -7.83 -12.59
C HIS A 118 -6.91 -6.98 -13.32
N ASN A 119 -7.85 -6.42 -12.56
CA ASN A 119 -8.81 -5.43 -13.06
C ASN A 119 -8.53 -4.08 -12.42
N LEU A 120 -8.25 -3.06 -13.24
CA LEU A 120 -7.81 -1.72 -12.80
C LEU A 120 -8.66 -1.12 -11.67
N CYS A 121 -9.97 -1.39 -11.66
CA CYS A 121 -10.94 -0.75 -10.76
C CYS A 121 -11.56 -1.65 -9.67
N ILE A 122 -11.44 -2.98 -9.73
CA ILE A 122 -12.22 -3.90 -8.85
C ILE A 122 -11.32 -4.91 -8.13
N ASP A 123 -10.27 -5.41 -8.80
CA ASP A 123 -9.30 -6.33 -8.21
C ASP A 123 -7.89 -5.86 -8.59
N ASN A 124 -7.45 -4.85 -7.86
CA ASN A 124 -6.23 -4.09 -8.14
C ASN A 124 -5.27 -4.13 -6.94
N CYS A 125 -4.20 -3.35 -7.05
CA CYS A 125 -3.18 -3.21 -6.02
C CYS A 125 -3.69 -2.80 -4.64
N HIS A 126 -4.78 -2.03 -4.54
CA HIS A 126 -5.37 -1.68 -3.24
C HIS A 126 -6.15 -2.84 -2.65
N SER A 127 -6.83 -3.65 -3.48
CA SER A 127 -7.50 -4.86 -3.02
C SER A 127 -6.51 -5.89 -2.48
N HIS A 128 -5.32 -6.02 -3.10
CA HIS A 128 -4.20 -6.82 -2.60
C HIS A 128 -3.75 -6.39 -1.19
N VAL A 129 -3.51 -5.10 -0.98
CA VAL A 129 -3.14 -4.58 0.34
C VAL A 129 -4.28 -4.72 1.35
N ALA A 130 -5.53 -4.48 0.93
CA ALA A 130 -6.70 -4.67 1.78
C ALA A 130 -6.83 -6.13 2.25
N MET A 131 -6.58 -7.09 1.36
CA MET A 131 -6.61 -8.50 1.71
C MET A 131 -5.55 -8.86 2.73
N ALA A 132 -4.32 -8.37 2.59
CA ALA A 132 -3.27 -8.57 3.60
C ALA A 132 -3.72 -8.05 4.97
N LEU A 133 -4.28 -6.83 5.03
CA LEU A 133 -4.79 -6.26 6.28
C LEU A 133 -5.98 -7.05 6.87
N ASN A 134 -6.83 -7.61 6.01
CA ASN A 134 -7.95 -8.45 6.44
C ASN A 134 -7.47 -9.80 7.00
N LEU A 135 -6.51 -10.45 6.34
CA LEU A 135 -5.92 -11.72 6.79
C LEU A 135 -5.26 -11.58 8.17
N MET A 136 -4.56 -10.47 8.42
CA MET A 136 -3.98 -10.18 9.74
C MET A 136 -4.95 -9.52 10.72
N ALA A 137 -6.23 -9.36 10.37
CA ALA A 137 -7.25 -8.65 11.15
C ALA A 137 -6.72 -7.33 11.75
N TYR A 138 -6.07 -6.50 10.92
CA TYR A 138 -5.35 -5.31 11.39
C TYR A 138 -6.29 -4.34 12.12
N LYS A 139 -5.93 -3.96 13.36
CA LYS A 139 -6.77 -3.21 14.30
C LYS A 139 -8.13 -3.88 14.59
N GLY A 140 -8.15 -5.21 14.62
CA GLY A 140 -9.36 -6.01 14.88
C GLY A 140 -10.39 -5.98 13.75
N SER A 141 -10.05 -5.50 12.56
CA SER A 141 -10.97 -5.38 11.42
C SER A 141 -10.57 -6.31 10.28
N THR A 142 -11.57 -6.99 9.70
CA THR A 142 -11.47 -7.83 8.49
C THR A 142 -12.24 -7.23 7.31
N SER A 143 -12.58 -5.94 7.39
CA SER A 143 -13.40 -5.22 6.40
C SER A 143 -12.63 -4.05 5.74
N TRP A 144 -11.31 -4.18 5.62
CA TRP A 144 -10.48 -3.30 4.80
C TRP A 144 -10.83 -3.48 3.32
N ASN A 145 -10.85 -2.37 2.58
CA ASN A 145 -11.15 -2.36 1.16
C ASN A 145 -10.37 -1.25 0.45
N MET A 146 -10.38 -1.28 -0.88
CA MET A 146 -9.61 -0.36 -1.71
C MET A 146 -9.94 1.12 -1.49
N VAL A 147 -11.22 1.45 -1.28
CA VAL A 147 -11.69 2.83 -1.13
C VAL A 147 -11.17 3.41 0.19
N LYS A 148 -11.34 2.65 1.29
CA LYS A 148 -10.83 3.03 2.60
C LYS A 148 -9.31 3.24 2.56
N LEU A 149 -8.57 2.37 1.88
CA LEU A 149 -7.13 2.50 1.74
C LEU A 149 -6.71 3.70 0.90
N CYS A 150 -7.40 4.00 -0.20
CA CYS A 150 -7.14 5.19 -1.00
C CYS A 150 -7.24 6.47 -0.15
N PHE A 151 -8.34 6.63 0.60
CA PHE A 151 -8.53 7.78 1.48
C PHE A 151 -7.52 7.82 2.63
N LEU A 152 -7.27 6.70 3.30
CA LEU A 152 -6.33 6.67 4.43
C LEU A 152 -4.90 6.93 3.97
N MET A 153 -4.51 6.45 2.79
CA MET A 153 -3.19 6.74 2.21
C MET A 153 -3.05 8.22 1.83
N MET A 154 -4.12 8.86 1.39
CA MET A 154 -4.13 10.30 1.14
C MET A 154 -3.89 11.10 2.44
N ILE A 155 -4.53 10.70 3.54
CA ILE A 155 -4.49 11.41 4.83
C ILE A 155 -3.20 11.12 5.62
N HIS A 156 -2.78 9.86 5.69
CA HIS A 156 -1.68 9.41 6.56
C HIS A 156 -0.36 9.21 5.80
N GLY A 157 -0.38 9.22 4.47
CA GLY A 157 0.80 9.03 3.65
C GLY A 157 1.79 10.18 3.79
N ARG A 158 3.04 9.84 4.12
CA ARG A 158 4.18 10.76 4.15
C ARG A 158 4.94 10.68 2.85
N TYR A 159 5.35 11.81 2.30
CA TYR A 159 6.20 11.84 1.12
C TYR A 159 7.61 11.34 1.45
N VAL A 160 8.20 10.56 0.54
CA VAL A 160 9.61 10.15 0.62
C VAL A 160 10.56 11.34 0.46
N GLY A 161 10.12 12.40 -0.22
CA GLY A 161 10.86 13.65 -0.37
C GLY A 161 10.19 14.61 -1.36
N ILE A 162 10.86 15.74 -1.63
CA ILE A 162 10.36 16.80 -2.54
C ILE A 162 10.10 16.24 -3.95
N SER A 163 10.98 15.35 -4.44
CA SER A 163 10.78 14.70 -5.74
C SER A 163 9.48 13.89 -5.81
N GLY A 164 9.05 13.29 -4.69
CA GLY A 164 7.78 12.60 -4.59
C GLY A 164 6.58 13.55 -4.66
N ILE A 165 6.68 14.73 -4.04
CA ILE A 165 5.66 15.79 -4.13
C ILE A 165 5.52 16.26 -5.57
N LEU A 166 6.65 16.61 -6.22
CA LEU A 166 6.65 17.09 -7.60
C LEU A 166 6.08 16.05 -8.56
N LYS A 167 6.52 14.79 -8.48
CA LYS A 167 5.99 13.71 -9.33
C LYS A 167 4.48 13.48 -9.17
N THR A 168 3.95 13.77 -7.97
CA THR A 168 2.52 13.58 -7.68
C THR A 168 1.67 14.75 -8.18
N TRP A 169 2.09 15.99 -7.92
CA TRP A 169 1.24 17.16 -8.11
C TRP A 169 1.55 18.00 -9.35
N LEU A 170 2.81 18.05 -9.79
CA LEU A 170 3.22 18.93 -10.87
C LEU A 170 2.44 18.67 -12.18
N PRO A 171 2.24 17.42 -12.63
CA PRO A 171 1.47 17.17 -13.86
C PRO A 171 0.02 17.67 -13.77
N PHE A 172 -0.64 17.48 -12.62
CA PHE A 172 -2.00 17.95 -12.38
C PHE A 172 -2.09 19.48 -12.39
N ILE A 173 -1.14 20.14 -11.71
CA ILE A 173 -1.07 21.61 -11.68
C ILE A 173 -0.85 22.16 -13.10
N LEU A 174 0.08 21.60 -13.87
CA LEU A 174 0.32 22.02 -15.25
C LEU A 174 -0.92 21.83 -16.13
N LEU A 175 -1.65 20.72 -15.97
CA LEU A 175 -2.90 20.48 -16.67
C LEU A 175 -3.95 21.56 -16.33
N LEU A 176 -4.13 21.89 -15.05
CA LEU A 176 -5.05 22.96 -14.63
C LEU A 176 -4.66 24.33 -15.19
N VAL A 177 -3.36 24.65 -15.22
CA VAL A 177 -2.85 25.90 -15.81
C VAL A 177 -3.16 25.95 -17.31
N ILE A 178 -2.92 24.88 -18.06
CA ILE A 178 -3.22 24.81 -19.49
C ILE A 178 -4.72 25.00 -19.74
N ILE A 179 -5.56 24.28 -18.98
CA ILE A 179 -7.02 24.42 -19.08
C ILE A 179 -7.44 25.86 -18.77
N GLY A 180 -6.90 26.45 -17.71
CA GLY A 180 -7.16 27.85 -17.33
C GLY A 180 -6.77 28.84 -18.43
N VAL A 181 -5.59 28.68 -19.05
CA VAL A 181 -5.14 29.53 -20.16
C VAL A 181 -6.05 29.40 -21.38
N VAL A 182 -6.42 28.18 -21.77
CA VAL A 182 -7.33 27.93 -22.89
C VAL A 182 -8.71 28.53 -22.63
N VAL A 183 -9.25 28.33 -21.43
CA VAL A 183 -10.52 28.94 -21.00
C VAL A 183 -10.42 30.47 -21.04
N CYS A 184 -9.32 31.07 -20.55
CA CYS A 184 -9.12 32.51 -20.63
C CYS A 184 -9.08 33.00 -22.09
N ILE A 185 -8.26 32.42 -22.96
CA ILE A 185 -8.15 32.85 -24.37
C ILE A 185 -9.49 32.72 -25.09
N THR A 186 -10.24 31.64 -24.85
CA THR A 186 -11.51 31.38 -25.54
C THR A 186 -12.67 32.27 -25.04
N ASN A 187 -12.68 32.63 -23.76
CA ASN A 187 -13.72 33.47 -23.16
C ASN A 187 -13.39 34.97 -23.21
N PHE A 188 -12.12 35.35 -23.34
CA PHE A 188 -11.66 36.74 -23.49
C PHE A 188 -11.21 37.04 -24.92
N LYS A 189 -11.90 36.51 -25.93
CA LYS A 189 -11.70 36.94 -27.33
C LYS A 189 -11.83 38.47 -27.42
N ILE A 190 -10.70 39.14 -27.59
CA ILE A 190 -10.53 40.50 -28.15
C ILE A 190 -10.82 40.42 -29.64
#